data_AF-A0A9P3U1F2-F1
#
_entry.id   AF-A0A9P3U1F2-F1
#
_cell.length_a   1.000
_cell.length_b   1.000
_cell.length_c   1.000
_cell.angle_alpha   90.00
_cell.angle_beta   90.00
_cell.angle_gamma   90.00
#
_symmetry.space_group_name_H-M   'P 1'
#
loop_
_entity.id
_entity.type
_entity.pdbx_description
1 polymer ?
#
loop_
_entity_poly.entity_id
_entity_poly.type
_entity_poly.pdbx_seq_one_letter_code
_entity_poly.pdbx_strand_id
1 'polypeptide(L)'
;MKNPLVVLLGFVTCSVLVPSLITLVSYKNVELTEKAESPVSINKTIKKSDIEDKGNKEEKNTVNYETVNKKVPIINVYNHITGKTEKMDMENYLCGVLAGEMSSEFDIEALKAQSVAARTYVVYKQEHGKSSKHKNAVVCTDYKHCQEYKSYDTLKKLNGEEWIKNKYSKIQEAVRGTKGQIMTYNDKAILPLYFSTSSGKTENSEEVFSAKYPYLKSVESPYDKYSPKFASTLKISNTDFVKSLRRAYSTIVIDVNNLSKQVSITKRSDAGTVEKIKLGNKELTGKDIRTVFKLNSANFDIKFGEGYIDFVVKGYGHGVGMSQWGAEGMAEEGYKYYDILSHYYTDTKIKDIY
;
A
#
# COMPACT_ATOMS: atom_id res chain seq x y z
N MET A 1 51.78 -0.73 43.13
CA MET A 1 50.31 -0.71 43.25
C MET A 1 49.76 0.57 42.65
N LYS A 2 49.04 0.49 41.53
CA LYS A 2 47.95 1.40 41.09
C LYS A 2 47.29 0.77 39.84
N ASN A 3 45.96 0.85 39.81
CA ASN A 3 44.98 -0.03 39.15
C ASN A 3 44.93 0.00 37.61
N PRO A 4 44.40 -1.08 36.98
CA PRO A 4 44.08 -1.14 35.55
C PRO A 4 42.61 -0.74 35.32
N LEU A 5 42.37 0.38 34.63
CA LEU A 5 41.02 0.79 34.21
C LEU A 5 41.11 1.77 33.03
N VAL A 6 41.72 1.31 31.93
CA VAL A 6 41.78 2.07 30.67
C VAL A 6 41.71 1.09 29.49
N VAL A 7 40.58 0.42 29.27
CA VAL A 7 40.17 -0.09 27.94
C VAL A 7 38.64 -0.27 27.93
N LEU A 8 37.87 0.81 27.82
CA LEU A 8 36.48 0.77 27.34
C LEU A 8 35.90 2.19 27.26
N LEU A 9 36.25 2.95 26.23
CA LEU A 9 35.40 4.02 25.70
C LEU A 9 35.98 4.52 24.37
N GLY A 10 35.25 4.34 23.28
CA GLY A 10 35.56 5.07 22.05
C GLY A 10 35.22 4.37 20.75
N PHE A 11 33.95 3.96 20.53
CA PHE A 11 33.41 3.76 19.18
C PHE A 11 31.89 3.91 19.15
N VAL A 12 31.39 5.14 19.34
CA VAL A 12 30.11 5.58 18.76
C VAL A 12 30.23 7.06 18.42
N THR A 13 30.65 7.38 17.20
CA THR A 13 30.43 8.69 16.60
C THR A 13 29.89 8.52 15.20
N CYS A 14 28.58 8.73 15.09
CA CYS A 14 27.84 8.97 13.86
C CYS A 14 28.56 9.98 12.97
N SER A 15 28.76 9.58 11.73
CA SER A 15 28.96 10.43 10.55
C SER A 15 28.42 9.57 9.39
N VAL A 16 27.55 10.02 8.48
CA VAL A 16 27.59 11.25 7.71
C VAL A 16 26.18 11.61 7.22
N LEU A 17 25.83 12.89 7.35
CA LEU A 17 24.78 13.61 6.65
C LEU A 17 24.94 13.49 5.13
N VAL A 18 23.85 13.20 4.40
CA VAL A 18 23.78 13.54 2.96
C VAL A 18 22.58 14.45 2.70
N PRO A 19 22.76 15.57 1.96
CA PRO A 19 21.80 16.67 1.92
C PRO A 19 20.65 16.43 0.93
N SER A 20 19.55 17.08 1.27
CA SER A 20 18.40 17.42 0.47
C SER A 20 18.72 17.99 -0.92
N LEU A 21 18.15 17.39 -1.96
CA LEU A 21 17.76 18.07 -3.19
C LEU A 21 16.51 17.36 -3.76
N ILE A 22 15.33 17.91 -3.51
CA ILE A 22 14.11 17.53 -4.25
C ILE A 22 13.65 18.76 -5.00
N THR A 23 13.71 18.63 -6.32
CA THR A 23 13.23 19.56 -7.33
C THR A 23 11.72 19.77 -7.21
N LEU A 24 11.32 21.04 -7.26
CA LEU A 24 9.95 21.49 -7.50
C LEU A 24 9.43 20.87 -8.80
N VAL A 25 8.30 20.17 -8.72
CA VAL A 25 7.37 20.08 -9.85
C VAL A 25 6.03 20.60 -9.36
N SER A 26 5.66 21.74 -9.94
CA SER A 26 4.41 22.46 -9.75
C SER A 26 3.22 21.57 -10.11
N TYR A 27 2.31 21.33 -9.16
CA TYR A 27 1.03 20.68 -9.44
C TYR A 27 -0.03 21.76 -9.62
N LYS A 28 -0.37 22.03 -10.88
CA LYS A 28 -1.47 22.92 -11.26
C LYS A 28 -2.76 22.10 -11.19
N ASN A 29 -3.66 22.50 -10.28
CA ASN A 29 -5.01 21.95 -10.18
C ASN A 29 -5.74 22.10 -11.53
N VAL A 30 -6.33 21.02 -12.01
CA VAL A 30 -7.36 21.07 -13.06
C VAL A 30 -8.68 20.80 -12.36
N GLU A 31 -9.51 21.85 -12.28
CA GLU A 31 -10.93 21.77 -11.97
C GLU A 31 -11.60 20.84 -12.99
N LEU A 32 -12.31 19.82 -12.50
CA LEU A 32 -13.33 19.14 -13.28
C LEU A 32 -14.67 19.66 -12.75
N THR A 33 -15.32 20.44 -13.59
CA THR A 33 -16.67 20.95 -13.43
C THR A 33 -17.67 19.80 -13.50
N GLU A 34 -18.39 19.57 -12.41
CA GLU A 34 -19.59 18.73 -12.39
C GLU A 34 -20.69 19.43 -13.19
N LYS A 35 -21.17 18.81 -14.26
CA LYS A 35 -22.51 19.08 -14.78
C LYS A 35 -23.47 18.10 -14.14
N ALA A 36 -24.32 18.65 -13.27
CA ALA A 36 -25.50 18.01 -12.74
C ALA A 36 -26.57 17.86 -13.83
N GLU A 37 -27.15 16.67 -13.96
CA GLU A 37 -28.53 16.52 -14.46
C GLU A 37 -29.30 15.63 -13.49
N SER A 38 -30.40 16.20 -12.98
CA SER A 38 -31.38 15.60 -12.07
C SER A 38 -32.51 14.92 -12.88
N PRO A 39 -33.39 14.13 -12.25
CA PRO A 39 -34.00 12.96 -12.85
C PRO A 39 -35.30 13.24 -13.60
N VAL A 40 -35.57 12.49 -14.66
CA VAL A 40 -36.91 12.38 -15.26
C VAL A 40 -37.36 10.93 -15.20
N SER A 41 -38.50 10.74 -14.53
CA SER A 41 -39.29 9.51 -14.48
C SER A 41 -40.29 9.52 -15.63
N ILE A 42 -40.60 8.35 -16.23
CA ILE A 42 -41.92 7.98 -16.81
C ILE A 42 -41.98 6.45 -17.02
N ASN A 43 -43.18 5.92 -16.79
CA ASN A 43 -43.61 4.53 -16.72
C ASN A 43 -43.66 3.75 -18.05
N LYS A 44 -43.53 2.40 -17.91
CA LYS A 44 -44.13 1.27 -18.66
C LYS A 44 -44.41 1.43 -20.18
N THR A 45 -43.90 0.47 -20.98
CA THR A 45 -44.69 -0.60 -21.64
C THR A 45 -43.78 -1.54 -22.43
N ILE A 46 -43.97 -2.85 -22.26
CA ILE A 46 -43.31 -3.94 -23.00
C ILE A 46 -43.93 -4.06 -24.40
N LYS A 47 -43.10 -4.13 -25.45
CA LYS A 47 -43.35 -4.93 -26.67
C LYS A 47 -42.01 -5.31 -27.33
N LYS A 48 -41.86 -6.60 -27.63
CA LYS A 48 -40.81 -7.20 -28.47
C LYS A 48 -41.02 -6.80 -29.93
N SER A 49 -39.95 -6.39 -30.61
CA SER A 49 -39.67 -6.74 -32.00
C SER A 49 -38.25 -6.31 -32.37
N ASP A 50 -37.61 -7.17 -33.15
CA ASP A 50 -36.23 -7.13 -33.62
C ASP A 50 -35.88 -5.86 -34.42
N ILE A 51 -34.63 -5.38 -34.30
CA ILE A 51 -33.84 -4.72 -35.35
C ILE A 51 -32.36 -4.74 -34.93
N GLU A 52 -31.52 -4.97 -35.94
CA GLU A 52 -30.10 -5.29 -35.93
C GLU A 52 -29.15 -4.19 -35.43
N ASP A 53 -28.04 -4.71 -34.90
CA ASP A 53 -26.66 -4.23 -34.80
C ASP A 53 -26.28 -2.88 -35.47
N LYS A 54 -25.85 -1.92 -34.63
CA LYS A 54 -24.69 -1.06 -34.90
C LYS A 54 -23.92 -0.77 -33.60
N GLY A 55 -22.94 -1.61 -33.32
CA GLY A 55 -21.58 -1.24 -32.90
C GLY A 55 -21.35 -0.15 -31.83
N ASN A 56 -20.93 -0.59 -30.64
CA ASN A 56 -19.74 -0.03 -30.00
C ASN A 56 -19.07 -1.11 -29.13
N LYS A 57 -18.16 -1.90 -29.73
CA LYS A 57 -17.37 -2.90 -29.02
C LYS A 57 -16.21 -2.19 -28.31
N GLU A 58 -16.39 -1.87 -27.03
CA GLU A 58 -15.23 -1.85 -26.14
C GLU A 58 -14.76 -3.29 -25.96
N GLU A 59 -13.65 -3.65 -26.60
CA GLU A 59 -12.95 -4.92 -26.37
C GLU A 59 -12.51 -5.01 -24.91
N LYS A 60 -13.38 -5.54 -24.06
CA LYS A 60 -12.95 -6.15 -22.80
C LYS A 60 -12.17 -7.41 -23.16
N ASN A 61 -10.85 -7.33 -23.09
CA ASN A 61 -9.97 -8.49 -23.17
C ASN A 61 -10.24 -9.42 -21.98
N THR A 62 -11.26 -10.28 -22.08
CA THR A 62 -11.46 -11.42 -21.21
C THR A 62 -10.34 -12.43 -21.53
N VAL A 63 -9.32 -12.47 -20.68
CA VAL A 63 -8.27 -13.48 -20.76
C VAL A 63 -8.89 -14.82 -20.34
N ASN A 64 -9.01 -15.76 -21.28
CA ASN A 64 -9.45 -17.12 -20.97
C ASN A 64 -8.29 -17.88 -20.32
N TYR A 65 -8.50 -18.30 -19.06
CA TYR A 65 -7.54 -19.00 -18.22
C TYR A 65 -7.62 -20.55 -18.34
N GLU A 66 -8.44 -21.09 -19.25
CA GLU A 66 -8.72 -22.54 -19.36
C GLU A 66 -7.62 -23.39 -20.01
N THR A 67 -6.43 -22.86 -20.29
CA THR A 67 -5.30 -23.65 -20.81
C THR A 67 -4.07 -23.48 -19.91
N VAL A 68 -3.94 -24.35 -18.90
CA VAL A 68 -2.73 -24.49 -18.07
C VAL A 68 -1.64 -25.17 -18.90
N ASN A 69 -1.02 -24.41 -19.82
CA ASN A 69 0.31 -24.72 -20.36
C ASN A 69 0.90 -23.51 -21.08
N LYS A 70 1.29 -22.48 -20.34
CA LYS A 70 2.04 -21.34 -20.89
C LYS A 70 3.31 -21.10 -20.10
N LYS A 71 4.41 -20.78 -20.80
CA LYS A 71 5.67 -20.37 -20.18
C LYS A 71 5.41 -19.16 -19.25
N VAL A 72 6.23 -19.02 -18.20
CA VAL A 72 6.18 -17.86 -17.30
C VAL A 72 6.19 -16.56 -18.13
N PRO A 73 5.25 -15.63 -17.90
CA PRO A 73 5.11 -14.47 -18.76
C PRO A 73 6.25 -13.47 -18.55
N ILE A 74 6.64 -12.81 -19.65
CA ILE A 74 7.52 -11.64 -19.61
C ILE A 74 6.66 -10.38 -19.49
N ILE A 75 6.98 -9.52 -18.54
CA ILE A 75 6.26 -8.27 -18.29
C ILE A 75 7.15 -7.04 -18.52
N ASN A 76 6.52 -5.91 -18.87
CA ASN A 76 7.19 -4.62 -18.96
C ASN A 76 7.08 -3.89 -17.61
N VAL A 77 8.21 -3.60 -16.98
CA VAL A 77 8.32 -2.93 -15.67
C VAL A 77 8.95 -1.55 -15.86
N TYR A 78 8.28 -0.50 -15.38
CA TYR A 78 8.84 0.86 -15.40
C TYR A 78 9.67 1.13 -14.15
N ASN A 79 10.96 1.39 -14.34
CA ASN A 79 11.86 1.81 -13.26
C ASN A 79 11.73 3.32 -13.01
N HIS A 80 11.12 3.70 -11.89
CA HIS A 80 10.84 5.11 -11.59
C HIS A 80 12.10 5.93 -11.28
N ILE A 81 13.23 5.29 -10.95
CA ILE A 81 14.50 5.96 -10.67
C ILE A 81 15.22 6.30 -11.97
N THR A 82 15.29 5.35 -12.91
CA THR A 82 16.01 5.52 -14.19
C THR A 82 15.13 6.09 -15.31
N GLY A 83 13.80 6.04 -15.15
CA GLY A 83 12.82 6.42 -16.15
C GLY A 83 12.70 5.43 -17.32
N LYS A 84 13.29 4.24 -17.23
CA LYS A 84 13.30 3.23 -18.31
C LYS A 84 12.28 2.12 -18.06
N THR A 85 11.76 1.55 -19.15
CA THR A 85 10.94 0.33 -19.10
C THR A 85 11.80 -0.87 -19.48
N GLU A 86 11.77 -1.90 -18.65
CA GLU A 86 12.57 -3.11 -18.80
C GLU A 86 11.65 -4.34 -18.91
N LYS A 87 12.06 -5.32 -19.70
CA LYS A 87 11.37 -6.61 -19.78
C LYS A 87 11.92 -7.53 -18.71
N MET A 88 11.03 -8.12 -17.91
CA MET A 88 11.40 -9.02 -16.82
C MET A 88 10.55 -10.28 -16.85
N ASP A 89 11.16 -11.40 -16.52
CA ASP A 89 10.41 -12.61 -16.15
C ASP A 89 9.57 -12.32 -14.89
N MET A 90 8.31 -12.78 -14.88
CA MET A 90 7.40 -12.55 -13.77
C MET A 90 7.97 -13.03 -12.44
N GLU A 91 8.61 -14.21 -12.37
CA GLU A 91 9.14 -14.72 -11.11
C GLU A 91 10.34 -13.90 -10.62
N ASN A 92 11.21 -13.46 -11.53
CA ASN A 92 12.33 -12.57 -11.18
C ASN A 92 11.83 -11.22 -10.66
N TYR A 93 10.79 -10.66 -11.29
CA TYR A 93 10.16 -9.43 -10.81
C TYR A 93 9.58 -9.61 -9.40
N LEU A 94 8.83 -10.70 -9.18
CA LEU A 94 8.18 -10.97 -7.90
C LEU A 94 9.18 -11.21 -6.76
N CYS A 95 10.32 -11.83 -7.03
CA CYS A 95 11.38 -11.94 -6.01
C CYS A 95 11.89 -10.56 -5.57
N GLY A 96 12.03 -9.62 -6.52
CA GLY A 96 12.41 -8.24 -6.21
C GLY A 96 11.33 -7.46 -5.47
N VAL A 97 10.04 -7.76 -5.72
CA VAL A 97 8.92 -7.20 -4.95
C VAL A 97 8.95 -7.70 -3.51
N LEU A 98 9.01 -9.02 -3.32
CA LEU A 98 9.02 -9.61 -1.97
C LEU A 98 10.21 -9.10 -1.15
N ALA A 99 11.40 -9.03 -1.73
CA ALA A 99 12.58 -8.51 -1.04
C ALA A 99 12.48 -7.02 -0.67
N GLY A 100 11.57 -6.27 -1.31
CA GLY A 100 11.28 -4.88 -1.00
C GLY A 100 10.15 -4.69 0.01
N GLU A 101 9.16 -5.58 -0.02
CA GLU A 101 7.93 -5.49 0.78
C GLU A 101 8.02 -6.20 2.13
N MET A 102 8.68 -7.37 2.18
CA MET A 102 8.77 -8.22 3.37
C MET A 102 10.22 -8.64 3.65
N SER A 103 10.55 -8.77 4.92
CA SER A 103 11.86 -9.30 5.33
C SER A 103 11.98 -10.78 4.96
N SER A 104 13.18 -11.22 4.58
CA SER A 104 13.49 -12.64 4.39
C SER A 104 13.33 -13.48 5.66
N GLU A 105 13.27 -12.84 6.84
CA GLU A 105 13.08 -13.53 8.12
C GLU A 105 11.64 -13.96 8.37
N PHE A 106 10.66 -13.34 7.70
CA PHE A 106 9.24 -13.70 7.85
C PHE A 106 9.02 -15.15 7.43
N ASP A 107 8.00 -15.78 8.00
CA ASP A 107 7.65 -17.16 7.73
C ASP A 107 7.39 -17.41 6.24
N ILE A 108 7.71 -18.64 5.79
CA ILE A 108 7.55 -19.02 4.39
C ILE A 108 6.09 -18.91 3.92
N GLU A 109 5.11 -19.18 4.77
CA GLU A 109 3.69 -19.09 4.42
C GLU A 109 3.25 -17.62 4.28
N ALA A 110 3.78 -16.71 5.09
CA ALA A 110 3.57 -15.27 4.93
C ALA A 110 4.21 -14.74 3.62
N LEU A 111 5.43 -15.19 3.30
CA LEU A 111 6.09 -14.87 2.03
C LEU A 111 5.32 -15.41 0.82
N LYS A 112 4.77 -16.64 0.90
CA LYS A 112 3.91 -17.22 -0.16
C LYS A 112 2.62 -16.43 -0.33
N ALA A 113 1.97 -15.99 0.75
CA ALA A 113 0.79 -15.13 0.66
C ALA A 113 1.13 -13.83 -0.10
N GLN A 114 2.26 -13.21 0.24
CA GLN A 114 2.72 -11.99 -0.44
C GLN A 114 3.07 -12.21 -1.91
N SER A 115 3.64 -13.35 -2.30
CA SER A 115 3.94 -13.63 -3.72
C SER A 115 2.67 -13.81 -4.54
N VAL A 116 1.65 -14.46 -4.00
CA VAL A 116 0.34 -14.56 -4.67
C VAL A 116 -0.30 -13.18 -4.79
N ALA A 117 -0.28 -12.35 -3.74
CA ALA A 117 -0.79 -10.97 -3.81
C ALA A 117 -0.05 -10.11 -4.84
N ALA A 118 1.27 -10.12 -4.82
CA ALA A 118 2.10 -9.36 -5.78
C ALA A 118 1.90 -9.83 -7.23
N ARG A 119 1.74 -11.14 -7.46
CA ARG A 119 1.44 -11.69 -8.80
C ARG A 119 0.05 -11.29 -9.27
N THR A 120 -0.93 -11.40 -8.38
CA THR A 120 -2.31 -10.99 -8.63
C THR A 120 -2.38 -9.51 -8.99
N TYR A 121 -1.57 -8.65 -8.36
CA TYR A 121 -1.51 -7.22 -8.67
C TYR A 121 -1.08 -6.98 -10.11
N VAL A 122 -0.06 -7.70 -10.59
CA VAL A 122 0.38 -7.60 -11.99
C VAL A 122 -0.74 -8.02 -12.93
N VAL A 123 -1.39 -9.16 -12.68
CA VAL A 123 -2.48 -9.67 -13.54
C VAL A 123 -3.67 -8.72 -13.55
N TYR A 124 -4.08 -8.22 -12.39
CA TYR A 124 -5.14 -7.21 -12.27
C TYR A 124 -4.85 -5.96 -13.12
N LYS A 125 -3.60 -5.47 -13.10
CA LYS A 125 -3.17 -4.33 -13.92
C LYS A 125 -3.16 -4.63 -15.42
N GLN A 126 -2.93 -5.88 -15.84
CA GLN A 126 -3.05 -6.27 -17.25
C GLN A 126 -4.51 -6.21 -17.71
N GLU A 127 -5.45 -6.61 -16.85
CA GLU A 127 -6.88 -6.63 -17.18
C GLU A 127 -7.55 -5.24 -17.15
N HIS A 128 -7.06 -4.31 -16.32
CA HIS A 128 -7.73 -3.03 -16.04
C HIS A 128 -7.08 -1.79 -16.69
N GLY A 129 -6.22 -1.99 -17.69
CA GLY A 129 -5.70 -0.91 -18.53
C GLY A 129 -4.46 -0.18 -17.98
N LYS A 130 -3.84 0.61 -18.86
CA LYS A 130 -2.52 1.22 -18.65
C LYS A 130 -2.60 2.50 -17.81
N SER A 131 -1.74 2.60 -16.79
CA SER A 131 -1.61 3.83 -15.99
C SER A 131 -1.07 4.99 -16.82
N SER A 132 -1.56 6.21 -16.56
CA SER A 132 -1.05 7.44 -17.18
C SER A 132 0.42 7.70 -16.86
N LYS A 133 0.92 7.24 -15.69
CA LYS A 133 2.31 7.43 -15.25
C LYS A 133 3.31 6.56 -16.03
N HIS A 134 2.87 5.42 -16.57
CA HIS A 134 3.75 4.49 -17.28
C HIS A 134 2.98 3.68 -18.34
N LYS A 135 2.52 4.36 -19.39
CA LYS A 135 1.63 3.79 -20.43
C LYS A 135 2.17 2.52 -21.12
N ASN A 136 3.49 2.31 -21.11
CA ASN A 136 4.15 1.19 -21.78
C ASN A 136 4.55 0.04 -20.83
N ALA A 137 4.22 0.16 -19.55
CA ALA A 137 4.54 -0.82 -18.51
C ALA A 137 3.29 -1.19 -17.70
N VAL A 138 3.18 -2.46 -17.31
CA VAL A 138 2.06 -2.94 -16.49
C VAL A 138 2.18 -2.44 -15.05
N VAL A 139 3.41 -2.36 -14.54
CA VAL A 139 3.74 -1.95 -13.17
C VAL A 139 4.99 -1.07 -13.14
N CYS A 140 5.19 -0.37 -12.04
CA CYS A 140 6.41 0.38 -11.76
C CYS A 140 7.08 -0.03 -10.44
N THR A 141 8.33 0.37 -10.26
CA THR A 141 9.14 0.09 -9.05
C THR A 141 8.93 1.10 -7.90
N ASP A 142 7.92 1.98 -7.99
CA ASP A 142 7.57 2.94 -6.93
C ASP A 142 6.44 2.40 -6.06
N TYR A 143 6.72 2.13 -4.78
CA TYR A 143 5.75 1.66 -3.80
C TYR A 143 4.59 2.65 -3.57
N LYS A 144 4.76 3.94 -3.90
CA LYS A 144 3.70 4.94 -3.77
C LYS A 144 2.64 4.83 -4.87
N HIS A 145 2.89 4.05 -5.92
CA HIS A 145 1.99 3.89 -7.05
C HIS A 145 1.65 2.43 -7.37
N CYS A 146 2.64 1.54 -7.31
CA CYS A 146 2.44 0.10 -7.50
C CYS A 146 2.82 -0.65 -6.23
N GLN A 147 4.01 -1.23 -6.24
CA GLN A 147 4.57 -2.03 -5.17
C GLN A 147 6.09 -1.80 -5.15
N GLU A 148 6.70 -1.99 -4.00
CA GLU A 148 8.15 -1.84 -3.85
C GLU A 148 8.90 -2.85 -4.75
N TYR A 149 10.15 -2.52 -5.10
CA TYR A 149 11.00 -3.41 -5.87
C TYR A 149 12.48 -3.14 -5.58
N LYS A 150 13.21 -4.20 -5.23
CA LYS A 150 14.68 -4.19 -5.14
C LYS A 150 15.26 -5.17 -6.16
N SER A 151 16.10 -4.67 -7.07
CA SER A 151 16.76 -5.54 -8.05
C SER A 151 17.77 -6.47 -7.38
N TYR A 152 18.05 -7.61 -8.01
CA TYR A 152 19.06 -8.56 -7.54
C TYR A 152 20.42 -7.88 -7.30
N ASP A 153 20.90 -7.07 -8.24
CA ASP A 153 22.19 -6.37 -8.09
C ASP A 153 22.19 -5.39 -6.93
N THR A 154 21.06 -4.70 -6.70
CA THR A 154 20.90 -3.81 -5.53
C THR A 154 20.98 -4.61 -4.24
N LEU A 155 20.24 -5.71 -4.15
CA LEU A 155 20.25 -6.59 -2.98
C LEU A 155 21.63 -7.20 -2.72
N LYS A 156 22.31 -7.68 -3.77
CA LYS A 156 23.65 -8.25 -3.69
C LYS A 156 24.66 -7.20 -3.20
N LYS A 157 24.58 -5.97 -3.71
CA LYS A 157 25.48 -4.87 -3.31
C LYS A 157 25.25 -4.44 -1.86
N LEU A 158 24.00 -4.39 -1.41
CA LEU A 158 23.66 -3.94 -0.06
C LEU A 158 23.89 -5.00 1.01
N ASN A 159 23.58 -6.26 0.70
CA ASN A 159 23.51 -7.34 1.70
C ASN A 159 24.62 -8.38 1.57
N GLY A 160 25.39 -8.37 0.46
CA GLY A 160 26.48 -9.30 0.20
C GLY A 160 26.03 -10.65 -0.37
N GLU A 161 27.02 -11.45 -0.81
CA GLU A 161 26.75 -12.73 -1.49
C GLU A 161 26.18 -13.80 -0.56
N GLU A 162 26.58 -13.79 0.72
CA GLU A 162 26.10 -14.75 1.70
C GLU A 162 24.59 -14.58 1.97
N TRP A 163 24.13 -13.34 2.09
CA TRP A 163 22.70 -13.04 2.22
C TRP A 163 21.91 -13.49 0.98
N ILE A 164 22.47 -13.28 -0.23
CA ILE A 164 21.82 -13.75 -1.46
C ILE A 164 21.67 -15.28 -1.46
N LYS A 165 22.68 -16.02 -1.00
CA LYS A 165 22.63 -17.49 -0.96
C LYS A 165 21.68 -18.00 0.12
N ASN A 166 21.66 -17.37 1.30
CA ASN A 166 21.03 -17.94 2.49
C ASN A 166 19.64 -17.35 2.79
N LYS A 167 19.35 -16.13 2.34
CA LYS A 167 18.13 -15.39 2.69
C LYS A 167 17.27 -15.08 1.47
N TYR A 168 17.88 -14.63 0.38
CA TYR A 168 17.15 -14.41 -0.88
C TYR A 168 16.65 -15.71 -1.50
N SER A 169 17.32 -16.84 -1.26
CA SER A 169 16.86 -18.17 -1.67
C SER A 169 15.49 -18.55 -1.09
N LYS A 170 15.21 -18.20 0.18
CA LYS A 170 13.88 -18.39 0.80
C LYS A 170 12.79 -17.60 0.07
N ILE A 171 13.10 -16.36 -0.36
CA ILE A 171 12.20 -15.54 -1.16
C ILE A 171 11.94 -16.19 -2.54
N GLN A 172 13.00 -16.68 -3.19
CA GLN A 172 12.87 -17.39 -4.46
C GLN A 172 12.03 -18.66 -4.33
N GLU A 173 12.20 -19.39 -3.23
CA GLU A 173 11.40 -20.57 -2.90
C GLU A 173 9.92 -20.22 -2.72
N ALA A 174 9.59 -19.15 -1.99
CA ALA A 174 8.21 -18.68 -1.82
C ALA A 174 7.53 -18.34 -3.16
N VAL A 175 8.24 -17.60 -4.03
CA VAL A 175 7.73 -17.21 -5.35
C VAL A 175 7.49 -18.43 -6.24
N ARG A 176 8.44 -19.37 -6.29
CA ARG A 176 8.34 -20.60 -7.08
C ARG A 176 7.31 -21.58 -6.51
N GLY A 177 7.20 -21.66 -5.20
CA GLY A 177 6.23 -22.50 -4.49
C GLY A 177 4.78 -22.06 -4.67
N THR A 178 4.56 -20.85 -5.23
CA THR A 178 3.25 -20.31 -5.60
C THR A 178 3.19 -19.96 -7.09
N LYS A 179 3.99 -20.66 -7.91
CA LYS A 179 4.08 -20.41 -9.35
C LYS A 179 2.70 -20.40 -9.98
N GLY A 180 2.42 -19.36 -10.79
CA GLY A 180 1.17 -19.27 -11.52
C GLY A 180 -0.06 -18.96 -10.67
N GLN A 181 0.05 -18.83 -9.35
CA GLN A 181 -1.11 -18.65 -8.49
C GLN A 181 -1.50 -17.19 -8.34
N ILE A 182 -2.79 -16.92 -8.53
CA ILE A 182 -3.44 -15.63 -8.29
C ILE A 182 -4.69 -15.78 -7.43
N MET A 183 -5.12 -14.71 -6.79
CA MET A 183 -6.43 -14.63 -6.13
C MET A 183 -7.49 -14.12 -7.10
N THR A 184 -8.66 -14.75 -7.02
CA THR A 184 -9.80 -14.45 -7.89
C THR A 184 -11.08 -14.23 -7.09
N TYR A 185 -11.94 -13.37 -7.63
CA TYR A 185 -13.32 -13.20 -7.21
C TYR A 185 -14.19 -13.27 -8.48
N ASN A 186 -15.15 -14.19 -8.52
CA ASN A 186 -15.89 -14.54 -9.75
C ASN A 186 -14.96 -14.78 -10.95
N ASP A 187 -13.93 -15.62 -10.75
CA ASP A 187 -12.94 -16.04 -11.74
C ASP A 187 -12.06 -14.94 -12.37
N LYS A 188 -12.13 -13.70 -11.88
CA LYS A 188 -11.29 -12.57 -12.31
C LYS A 188 -10.26 -12.22 -11.25
N ALA A 189 -9.09 -11.77 -11.67
CA ALA A 189 -8.06 -11.32 -10.73
C ALA A 189 -8.62 -10.19 -9.85
N ILE A 190 -8.42 -10.29 -8.53
CA ILE A 190 -8.82 -9.22 -7.60
C ILE A 190 -7.82 -8.06 -7.64
N LEU A 191 -8.19 -6.90 -7.08
CA LEU A 191 -7.22 -5.88 -6.68
C LEU A 191 -6.65 -6.24 -5.28
N PRO A 192 -5.43 -6.78 -5.18
CA PRO A 192 -4.93 -7.36 -3.93
C PRO A 192 -4.15 -6.32 -3.13
N LEU A 193 -4.85 -5.33 -2.58
CA LEU A 193 -4.18 -4.32 -1.74
C LEU A 193 -3.58 -4.99 -0.49
N TYR A 194 -2.42 -4.53 -0.05
CA TYR A 194 -1.74 -5.01 1.14
C TYR A 194 -0.92 -3.89 1.77
N PHE A 195 -0.60 -4.02 3.05
CA PHE A 195 0.09 -3.00 3.83
C PHE A 195 0.84 -3.62 5.01
N SER A 196 1.65 -2.83 5.71
CA SER A 196 2.56 -3.35 6.73
C SER A 196 1.88 -3.83 8.01
N THR A 197 1.13 -2.97 8.69
CA THR A 197 0.58 -3.27 10.03
C THR A 197 -0.75 -2.58 10.26
N SER A 198 -1.71 -3.30 10.81
CA SER A 198 -3.05 -2.79 11.13
C SER A 198 -3.12 -2.22 12.56
N SER A 199 -4.26 -1.60 12.90
CA SER A 199 -4.59 -1.19 14.27
C SER A 199 -5.20 -2.31 15.12
N GLY A 200 -5.27 -3.54 14.57
CA GLY A 200 -6.01 -4.68 15.09
C GLY A 200 -7.18 -5.10 14.18
N LYS A 201 -7.55 -4.24 13.22
CA LYS A 201 -8.55 -4.49 12.16
C LYS A 201 -8.06 -3.91 10.84
N THR A 202 -8.45 -4.55 9.74
CA THR A 202 -8.31 -3.95 8.40
C THR A 202 -9.47 -3.01 8.11
N GLU A 203 -9.37 -2.22 7.04
CA GLU A 203 -10.33 -1.21 6.62
C GLU A 203 -11.17 -1.72 5.44
N ASN A 204 -12.43 -1.29 5.34
CA ASN A 204 -13.17 -1.45 4.08
C ASN A 204 -12.56 -0.51 3.03
N SER A 205 -12.54 -0.95 1.77
CA SER A 205 -11.87 -0.17 0.72
C SER A 205 -12.48 1.22 0.50
N GLU A 206 -13.80 1.36 0.66
CA GLU A 206 -14.52 2.63 0.49
C GLU A 206 -14.30 3.66 1.61
N GLU A 207 -13.72 3.25 2.74
CA GLU A 207 -13.43 4.15 3.87
C GLU A 207 -12.06 4.82 3.71
N VAL A 208 -11.18 4.24 2.88
CA VAL A 208 -9.81 4.72 2.63
C VAL A 208 -9.64 5.22 1.19
N PHE A 209 -10.35 4.60 0.24
CA PHE A 209 -10.35 4.92 -1.18
C PHE A 209 -11.79 5.15 -1.66
N SER A 210 -11.98 5.43 -2.95
CA SER A 210 -13.29 5.80 -3.50
C SER A 210 -14.21 4.61 -3.85
N ALA A 211 -13.67 3.41 -4.03
CA ALA A 211 -14.41 2.27 -4.55
C ALA A 211 -14.60 1.17 -3.50
N LYS A 212 -15.82 0.62 -3.45
CA LYS A 212 -16.18 -0.55 -2.64
C LYS A 212 -15.90 -1.83 -3.42
N TYR A 213 -15.12 -2.74 -2.83
CA TYR A 213 -14.90 -4.08 -3.39
C TYR A 213 -15.47 -5.15 -2.45
N PRO A 214 -16.09 -6.22 -2.97
CA PRO A 214 -16.68 -7.27 -2.13
C PRO A 214 -15.63 -8.05 -1.33
N TYR A 215 -14.40 -8.17 -1.84
CA TYR A 215 -13.29 -8.88 -1.22
C TYR A 215 -12.34 -8.00 -0.40
N LEU A 216 -12.55 -6.68 -0.33
CA LEU A 216 -11.76 -5.77 0.52
C LEU A 216 -12.61 -5.26 1.67
N LYS A 217 -12.83 -6.14 2.64
CA LYS A 217 -13.62 -5.87 3.84
C LYS A 217 -12.74 -5.74 5.07
N SER A 218 -13.25 -5.00 6.05
CA SER A 218 -12.69 -4.98 7.39
C SER A 218 -12.79 -6.38 8.01
N VAL A 219 -11.64 -6.92 8.41
CA VAL A 219 -11.52 -8.18 9.17
C VAL A 219 -10.63 -7.96 10.39
N GLU A 220 -10.81 -8.80 11.41
CA GLU A 220 -9.92 -8.80 12.58
C GLU A 220 -8.50 -9.18 12.16
N SER A 221 -7.50 -8.57 12.80
CA SER A 221 -6.09 -8.88 12.57
C SER A 221 -5.34 -8.86 13.89
N PRO A 222 -5.60 -9.84 14.78
CA PRO A 222 -5.22 -9.77 16.20
C PRO A 222 -3.71 -9.89 16.43
N TYR A 223 -2.96 -10.38 15.45
CA TYR A 223 -1.50 -10.57 15.55
C TYR A 223 -0.70 -9.30 15.27
N ASP A 224 -1.30 -8.29 14.64
CA ASP A 224 -0.62 -7.01 14.35
C ASP A 224 -0.07 -6.31 15.59
N LYS A 225 -0.67 -6.58 16.77
CA LYS A 225 -0.20 -6.04 18.06
C LYS A 225 1.25 -6.42 18.40
N TYR A 226 1.78 -7.48 17.80
CA TYR A 226 3.16 -7.91 17.98
C TYR A 226 4.14 -7.21 17.03
N SER A 227 3.64 -6.49 16.03
CA SER A 227 4.49 -5.74 15.11
C SER A 227 5.26 -4.62 15.83
N PRO A 228 6.57 -4.44 15.56
CA PRO A 228 7.32 -3.28 16.01
C PRO A 228 6.81 -1.96 15.41
N LYS A 229 5.87 -2.01 14.45
CA LYS A 229 5.23 -0.85 13.82
C LYS A 229 3.76 -0.66 14.24
N PHE A 230 3.28 -1.42 15.23
CA PHE A 230 1.90 -1.33 15.71
C PHE A 230 1.54 0.04 16.29
N ALA A 231 2.47 0.68 16.99
CA ALA A 231 2.27 2.00 17.56
C ALA A 231 3.48 2.90 17.27
N SER A 232 3.22 4.19 17.07
CA SER A 232 4.27 5.20 16.96
C SER A 232 3.76 6.55 17.44
N THR A 233 4.68 7.41 17.85
CA THR A 233 4.37 8.78 18.29
C THR A 233 5.25 9.78 17.58
N LEU A 234 4.70 10.94 17.24
CA LEU A 234 5.47 12.05 16.69
C LEU A 234 5.11 13.35 17.42
N LYS A 235 6.10 13.91 18.13
CA LYS A 235 6.02 15.22 18.77
C LYS A 235 6.40 16.31 17.79
N ILE A 236 5.57 17.36 17.70
CA ILE A 236 5.79 18.50 16.80
C ILE A 236 5.49 19.79 17.57
N SER A 237 6.35 20.80 17.44
CA SER A 237 6.06 22.13 18.00
C SER A 237 4.80 22.73 17.35
N ASN A 238 4.03 23.52 18.10
CA ASN A 238 2.84 24.18 17.54
C ASN A 238 3.20 25.04 16.32
N THR A 239 4.37 25.69 16.36
CA THR A 239 4.91 26.50 15.27
C THR A 239 5.15 25.66 14.00
N ASP A 240 5.83 24.51 14.11
CA ASP A 240 6.11 23.66 12.96
C ASP A 240 4.86 22.98 12.42
N PHE A 241 3.91 22.66 13.29
CA PHE A 241 2.60 22.15 12.91
C PHE A 241 1.87 23.14 11.99
N VAL A 242 1.69 24.38 12.44
CA VAL A 242 1.02 25.43 11.66
C VAL A 242 1.81 25.78 10.39
N LYS A 243 3.14 25.89 10.48
CA LYS A 243 4.02 26.18 9.33
C LYS A 243 3.89 25.12 8.25
N SER A 244 3.87 23.84 8.63
CA SER A 244 3.74 22.73 7.67
C SER A 244 2.37 22.72 7.00
N LEU A 245 1.30 23.00 7.75
CA LEU A 245 -0.04 23.14 7.19
C LEU A 245 -0.15 24.32 6.22
N ARG A 246 0.36 25.50 6.57
CA ARG A 246 0.33 26.69 5.69
C ARG A 246 1.13 26.48 4.40
N ARG A 247 2.23 25.73 4.47
CA ARG A 247 3.03 25.36 3.29
C ARG A 247 2.26 24.42 2.36
N ALA A 248 1.50 23.47 2.91
CA ALA A 248 0.71 22.53 2.13
C ALA A 248 -0.63 23.12 1.64
N TYR A 249 -1.24 24.01 2.42
CA TYR A 249 -2.56 24.58 2.19
C TYR A 249 -2.53 26.09 2.41
N SER A 250 -2.25 26.86 1.35
CA SER A 250 -2.07 28.32 1.40
C SER A 250 -3.27 29.11 1.94
N THR A 251 -4.48 28.52 1.88
CA THR A 251 -5.75 29.12 2.31
C THR A 251 -6.17 28.71 3.73
N ILE A 252 -5.31 28.00 4.47
CA ILE A 252 -5.60 27.62 5.86
C ILE A 252 -5.46 28.82 6.81
N VAL A 253 -6.50 29.03 7.62
CA VAL A 253 -6.54 30.00 8.71
C VAL A 253 -6.58 29.20 10.00
N ILE A 254 -5.46 29.22 10.72
CA ILE A 254 -5.28 28.51 11.99
C ILE A 254 -4.34 29.30 12.89
N ASP A 255 -4.72 29.43 14.17
CA ASP A 255 -3.95 30.12 15.21
C ASP A 255 -3.15 29.13 16.07
N VAL A 256 -1.84 29.37 16.18
CA VAL A 256 -0.84 28.56 16.88
C VAL A 256 -1.08 28.47 18.39
N ASN A 257 -1.73 29.48 18.98
CA ASN A 257 -1.95 29.55 20.43
C ASN A 257 -3.23 28.84 20.88
N ASN A 258 -4.13 28.50 19.95
CA ASN A 258 -5.46 27.98 20.24
C ASN A 258 -5.75 26.68 19.46
N LEU A 259 -4.74 25.84 19.25
CA LEU A 259 -4.87 24.64 18.41
C LEU A 259 -5.93 23.65 18.92
N SER A 260 -6.03 23.42 20.23
CA SER A 260 -7.00 22.49 20.83
C SER A 260 -8.46 22.85 20.58
N LYS A 261 -8.75 24.13 20.28
CA LYS A 261 -10.10 24.62 19.94
C LYS A 261 -10.39 24.59 18.43
N GLN A 262 -9.35 24.46 17.61
CA GLN A 262 -9.44 24.58 16.14
C GLN A 262 -9.20 23.26 15.41
N VAL A 263 -8.57 22.29 16.07
CA VAL A 263 -8.24 20.98 15.52
C VAL A 263 -9.07 19.91 16.18
N SER A 264 -9.89 19.21 15.39
CA SER A 264 -10.72 18.12 15.88
C SER A 264 -10.98 17.08 14.79
N ILE A 265 -10.92 15.80 15.15
CA ILE A 265 -11.28 14.71 14.25
C ILE A 265 -12.81 14.69 14.14
N THR A 266 -13.33 14.76 12.92
CA THR A 266 -14.77 14.90 12.65
C THR A 266 -15.41 13.64 12.12
N LYS A 267 -14.64 12.75 11.48
CA LYS A 267 -15.12 11.43 11.04
C LYS A 267 -14.00 10.40 11.05
N ARG A 268 -14.33 9.18 11.46
CA ARG A 268 -13.43 8.02 11.52
C ARG A 268 -14.20 6.76 11.12
N SER A 269 -13.52 5.81 10.47
CA SER A 269 -14.03 4.45 10.27
C SER A 269 -14.02 3.66 11.59
N ASP A 270 -14.70 2.52 11.61
CA ASP A 270 -14.74 1.64 12.79
C ASP A 270 -13.36 1.02 13.11
N ALA A 271 -12.54 0.73 12.10
CA ALA A 271 -11.17 0.23 12.28
C ALA A 271 -10.18 1.35 12.65
N GLY A 272 -10.58 2.60 12.40
CA GLY A 272 -10.01 3.78 13.04
C GLY A 272 -9.30 4.75 12.12
N THR A 273 -9.30 4.56 10.80
CA THR A 273 -8.75 5.57 9.88
C THR A 273 -9.52 6.89 9.99
N VAL A 274 -8.78 7.99 10.14
CA VAL A 274 -9.36 9.34 10.13
C VAL A 274 -9.82 9.66 8.71
N GLU A 275 -11.13 9.67 8.49
CA GLU A 275 -11.71 10.06 7.21
C GLU A 275 -11.72 11.58 7.07
N LYS A 276 -12.05 12.29 8.14
CA LYS A 276 -12.14 13.76 8.17
C LYS A 276 -11.61 14.34 9.48
N ILE A 277 -10.86 15.42 9.35
CA ILE A 277 -10.33 16.22 10.45
C ILE A 277 -10.48 17.70 10.10
N LYS A 278 -11.00 18.47 11.05
CA LYS A 278 -11.09 19.93 10.98
C LYS A 278 -9.80 20.54 11.51
N LEU A 279 -9.24 21.50 10.78
CA LEU A 279 -8.08 22.30 11.16
C LEU A 279 -8.35 23.77 10.83
N GLY A 280 -8.80 24.54 11.82
CA GLY A 280 -9.22 25.93 11.62
C GLY A 280 -10.42 26.00 10.66
N ASN A 281 -10.23 26.64 9.49
CA ASN A 281 -11.23 26.75 8.43
C ASN A 281 -11.18 25.62 7.38
N LYS A 282 -10.29 24.63 7.52
CA LYS A 282 -10.15 23.52 6.57
C LYS A 282 -10.70 22.23 7.13
N GLU A 283 -11.26 21.41 6.24
CA GLU A 283 -11.49 19.98 6.47
C GLU A 283 -10.51 19.22 5.56
N LEU A 284 -9.71 18.34 6.16
CA LEU A 284 -8.73 17.49 5.47
C LEU A 284 -9.02 16.01 5.80
N THR A 285 -8.42 15.11 5.05
CA THR A 285 -8.47 13.67 5.35
C THR A 285 -7.31 13.24 6.26
N GLY A 286 -7.42 12.07 6.90
CA GLY A 286 -6.29 11.48 7.63
C GLY A 286 -5.09 11.20 6.72
N LYS A 287 -5.32 10.86 5.44
CA LYS A 287 -4.27 10.67 4.44
C LYS A 287 -3.50 11.96 4.15
N ASP A 288 -4.19 13.11 4.12
CA ASP A 288 -3.56 14.41 3.96
C ASP A 288 -2.60 14.70 5.12
N ILE A 289 -3.08 14.52 6.36
CA ILE A 289 -2.28 14.71 7.56
C ILE A 289 -1.09 13.74 7.61
N ARG A 290 -1.33 12.46 7.31
CA ARG A 290 -0.28 11.44 7.17
C ARG A 290 0.80 11.91 6.20
N THR A 291 0.41 12.48 5.07
CA THR A 291 1.34 12.97 4.04
C THR A 291 2.15 14.17 4.51
N VAL A 292 1.49 15.18 5.08
CA VAL A 292 2.13 16.42 5.55
C VAL A 292 3.17 16.13 6.63
N PHE A 293 2.83 15.27 7.59
CA PHE A 293 3.66 14.98 8.76
C PHE A 293 4.43 13.66 8.67
N LYS A 294 4.36 12.97 7.53
CA LYS A 294 5.05 11.69 7.28
C LYS A 294 4.73 10.62 8.35
N LEU A 295 3.47 10.54 8.75
CA LEU A 295 3.01 9.54 9.72
C LEU A 295 2.98 8.15 9.08
N ASN A 296 3.06 7.12 9.93
CA ASN A 296 3.03 5.73 9.49
C ASN A 296 1.66 5.35 8.87
N SER A 297 0.56 5.86 9.43
CA SER A 297 -0.81 5.61 8.96
C SER A 297 -1.69 6.87 9.05
N ALA A 298 -2.91 6.76 8.53
CA ALA A 298 -3.97 7.75 8.71
C ALA A 298 -4.85 7.48 9.95
N ASN A 299 -4.49 6.47 10.76
CA ASN A 299 -5.15 6.14 12.02
C ASN A 299 -4.34 6.74 13.17
N PHE A 300 -4.73 7.93 13.60
CA PHE A 300 -4.06 8.65 14.66
C PHE A 300 -5.04 9.39 15.57
N ASP A 301 -4.56 9.73 16.77
CA ASP A 301 -5.13 10.74 17.64
C ASP A 301 -4.13 11.87 17.85
N ILE A 302 -4.62 13.03 18.29
CA ILE A 302 -3.80 14.21 18.58
C ILE A 302 -3.96 14.57 20.06
N LYS A 303 -2.84 14.65 20.79
CA LYS A 303 -2.78 15.19 22.14
C LYS A 303 -2.16 16.58 22.10
N PHE A 304 -2.77 17.53 22.80
CA PHE A 304 -2.29 18.91 22.89
C PHE A 304 -1.51 19.10 24.19
N GLY A 305 -0.23 19.46 24.08
CA GLY A 305 0.61 19.87 25.19
C GLY A 305 0.88 21.37 25.16
N GLU A 306 1.64 21.85 26.13
CA GLU A 306 2.09 23.24 26.16
C GLU A 306 3.18 23.49 25.11
N GLY A 307 2.82 24.21 24.03
CA GLY A 307 3.73 24.54 22.93
C GLY A 307 3.99 23.44 21.91
N TYR A 308 3.38 22.25 22.06
CA TYR A 308 3.51 21.14 21.13
C TYR A 308 2.22 20.33 20.97
N ILE A 309 2.17 19.51 19.93
CA ILE A 309 1.22 18.41 19.78
C ILE A 309 1.95 17.08 19.67
N ASP A 310 1.29 16.01 20.14
CA ASP A 310 1.72 14.63 19.93
C ASP A 310 0.70 13.92 19.04
N PHE A 311 1.16 13.44 17.89
CA PHE A 311 0.43 12.42 17.14
C PHE A 311 0.65 11.06 17.81
N VAL A 312 -0.42 10.35 18.13
CA VAL A 312 -0.40 8.95 18.56
C VAL A 312 -0.97 8.13 17.41
N VAL A 313 -0.11 7.42 16.70
CA VAL A 313 -0.42 6.74 15.44
C VAL A 313 -0.47 5.23 15.66
N LYS A 314 -1.49 4.57 15.11
CA LYS A 314 -1.66 3.11 15.14
C LYS A 314 -1.48 2.51 13.75
N GLY A 315 -0.73 1.42 13.68
CA GLY A 315 -0.41 0.70 12.45
C GLY A 315 0.52 1.46 11.50
N TYR A 316 0.77 0.84 10.36
CA TYR A 316 1.61 1.34 9.29
C TYR A 316 1.04 0.95 7.92
N GLY A 317 0.74 1.95 7.09
CA GLY A 317 0.17 1.75 5.77
C GLY A 317 -1.26 2.25 5.64
N HIS A 318 -1.97 1.76 4.63
CA HIS A 318 -3.33 2.23 4.32
C HIS A 318 -4.45 1.38 4.94
N GLY A 319 -4.16 0.19 5.48
CA GLY A 319 -5.14 -0.58 6.24
C GLY A 319 -6.05 -1.52 5.44
N VAL A 320 -5.99 -1.53 4.10
CA VAL A 320 -6.97 -2.25 3.24
C VAL A 320 -6.36 -3.54 2.70
N GLY A 321 -7.11 -4.65 2.77
CA GLY A 321 -6.65 -5.97 2.29
C GLY A 321 -5.69 -6.63 3.29
N MET A 322 -4.59 -7.21 2.83
CA MET A 322 -3.72 -8.03 3.68
C MET A 322 -2.74 -7.20 4.53
N SER A 323 -2.71 -7.46 5.84
CA SER A 323 -1.63 -7.00 6.72
C SER A 323 -0.43 -7.95 6.62
N GLN A 324 0.76 -7.43 6.33
CA GLN A 324 1.99 -8.23 6.24
C GLN A 324 2.41 -8.78 7.61
N TRP A 325 2.35 -7.97 8.67
CA TRP A 325 2.61 -8.44 10.03
C TRP A 325 1.48 -9.32 10.58
N GLY A 326 0.24 -9.10 10.12
CA GLY A 326 -0.85 -9.99 10.43
C GLY A 326 -0.70 -11.36 9.75
N ALA A 327 -0.23 -11.41 8.50
CA ALA A 327 0.12 -12.64 7.79
C ALA A 327 1.27 -13.39 8.48
N GLU A 328 2.28 -12.67 8.96
CA GLU A 328 3.37 -13.24 9.76
C GLU A 328 2.85 -13.95 11.00
N GLY A 329 2.08 -13.25 11.84
CA GLY A 329 1.58 -13.86 13.07
C GLY A 329 0.60 -15.01 12.82
N MET A 330 -0.18 -14.97 11.74
CA MET A 330 -0.96 -16.15 11.32
C MET A 330 -0.04 -17.32 10.94
N ALA A 331 1.02 -17.07 10.17
CA ALA A 331 1.95 -18.12 9.78
C ALA A 331 2.69 -18.73 11.00
N GLU A 332 3.08 -17.91 11.99
CA GLU A 332 3.67 -18.36 13.25
C GLU A 332 2.72 -19.27 14.06
N GLU A 333 1.41 -19.05 13.96
CA GLU A 333 0.37 -19.91 14.55
C GLU A 333 0.01 -21.13 13.66
N GLY A 334 0.73 -21.35 12.57
CA GLY A 334 0.65 -22.54 11.73
C GLY A 334 -0.33 -22.48 10.56
N TYR A 335 -1.01 -21.34 10.35
CA TYR A 335 -1.88 -21.12 9.19
C TYR A 335 -1.10 -21.18 7.88
N LYS A 336 -1.71 -21.71 6.82
CA LYS A 336 -1.09 -21.76 5.48
C LYS A 336 -1.44 -20.54 4.67
N TYR A 337 -0.67 -20.27 3.62
CA TYR A 337 -0.90 -19.07 2.80
C TYR A 337 -2.32 -18.97 2.22
N TYR A 338 -2.98 -20.09 1.91
CA TYR A 338 -4.38 -20.09 1.48
C TYR A 338 -5.34 -19.57 2.56
N ASP A 339 -5.10 -19.95 3.82
CA ASP A 339 -5.91 -19.50 4.97
C ASP A 339 -5.67 -18.01 5.23
N ILE A 340 -4.39 -17.58 5.16
CA ILE A 340 -4.01 -16.17 5.28
C ILE A 340 -4.72 -15.32 4.21
N LEU A 341 -4.64 -15.73 2.94
CA LEU A 341 -5.22 -14.99 1.84
C LEU A 341 -6.76 -14.94 1.93
N SER A 342 -7.41 -16.06 2.22
CA SER A 342 -8.87 -16.11 2.34
C SER A 342 -9.41 -15.36 3.57
N HIS A 343 -8.60 -15.21 4.63
CA HIS A 343 -8.91 -14.36 5.78
C HIS A 343 -8.94 -12.87 5.39
N TYR A 344 -7.89 -12.36 4.72
CA TYR A 344 -7.80 -10.94 4.38
C TYR A 344 -8.61 -10.54 3.14
N TYR A 345 -8.85 -11.48 2.23
CA TYR A 345 -9.58 -11.25 0.99
C TYR A 345 -10.85 -12.08 0.96
N THR A 346 -11.94 -11.49 1.44
CA THR A 346 -13.24 -12.16 1.65
C THR A 346 -13.78 -12.81 0.37
N ASP A 347 -14.24 -14.05 0.49
CA ASP A 347 -14.85 -14.85 -0.58
C ASP A 347 -13.98 -15.02 -1.84
N THR A 348 -12.66 -14.97 -1.69
CA THR A 348 -11.72 -15.19 -2.80
C THR A 348 -11.27 -16.64 -2.90
N LYS A 349 -10.81 -17.02 -4.09
CA LYS A 349 -10.22 -18.34 -4.38
C LYS A 349 -8.85 -18.18 -5.00
N ILE A 350 -8.00 -19.18 -4.84
CA ILE A 350 -6.74 -19.26 -5.60
C ILE A 350 -6.98 -19.99 -6.92
N LYS A 351 -6.36 -19.48 -7.98
CA LYS A 351 -6.37 -20.07 -9.32
C LYS A 351 -4.95 -20.13 -9.86
N ASP A 352 -4.54 -21.31 -10.32
CA ASP A 352 -3.32 -21.52 -11.09
C ASP A 352 -3.56 -21.15 -12.55
N ILE A 353 -2.81 -20.19 -13.08
CA ILE A 353 -2.96 -19.68 -14.45
C ILE A 353 -1.86 -20.14 -15.41
N TYR A 354 -0.81 -20.82 -14.94
CA TYR A 354 0.23 -21.46 -15.76
C TYR A 354 1.15 -22.41 -15.00
#